data_AF-A0A7U9SWZ0-F1
#
_entry.id   AF-A0A7U9SWZ0-F1
#
_cell.length_a   1.000
_cell.length_b   1.000
_cell.length_c   1.000
_cell.angle_alpha   90.00
_cell.angle_beta   90.00
_cell.angle_gamma   90.00
#
_symmetry.space_group_name_H-M   'P 1'
#
loop_
_entity.id
_entity.type
_entity.pdbx_description
1 polymer ?
#
loop_
_entity_poly.entity_id
_entity_poly.type
_entity_poly.pdbx_seq_one_letter_code
_entity_poly.pdbx_strand_id
1 'polypeptide(L)'
;MIPAVINTVDITIAPPELDFGEDRTYRLDIENGISRVPDGLKSSQKFDFPSEIEKSLINAVMKKGVGQTYADAYDLELMSKGKDETEWRLESGKIDSAGGLTMTIRYPRGITKHSYDGVVAYIYPRDMGGERAGTIIYPEVTKTDDGIEFVVSDPAPVAVGWKKVEQPTGAGKFWESLKELFGGGKSE
;
A
#
# COMPACT_ATOMS: atom_id res chain seq x y z
N MET A 1 7.42 -29.18 -12.97
CA MET A 1 6.65 -28.87 -11.75
C MET A 1 7.11 -27.49 -11.30
N ILE A 2 6.29 -26.45 -11.50
CA ILE A 2 6.59 -25.11 -10.97
C ILE A 2 6.28 -25.18 -9.47
N PRO A 3 7.22 -24.85 -8.56
CA PRO A 3 6.91 -24.82 -7.14
C PRO A 3 5.79 -23.81 -6.90
N ALA A 4 4.78 -24.20 -6.11
CA ALA A 4 3.76 -23.25 -5.65
C ALA A 4 4.45 -22.17 -4.83
N VAL A 5 4.32 -20.91 -5.24
CA VAL A 5 4.71 -19.78 -4.41
C VAL A 5 3.60 -19.62 -3.37
N ILE A 6 3.94 -19.84 -2.08
CA ILE A 6 3.01 -19.57 -0.98
C ILE A 6 3.27 -18.12 -0.55
N ASN A 7 2.35 -17.24 -0.90
CA ASN A 7 2.37 -15.86 -0.47
C ASN A 7 1.83 -15.75 0.97
N THR A 8 2.35 -14.78 1.72
CA THR A 8 1.87 -14.50 3.08
C THR A 8 0.63 -13.63 3.00
N VAL A 9 -0.42 -13.96 3.76
CA VAL A 9 -1.66 -13.16 3.82
C VAL A 9 -1.84 -12.57 5.21
N ASP A 10 -1.88 -11.25 5.28
CA ASP A 10 -2.23 -10.50 6.49
C ASP A 10 -3.74 -10.21 6.49
N ILE A 11 -4.45 -10.76 7.48
CA ILE A 11 -5.88 -10.52 7.67
C ILE A 11 -6.06 -9.28 8.55
N THR A 12 -6.86 -8.33 8.07
CA THR A 12 -7.15 -7.07 8.75
C THR A 12 -8.66 -6.80 8.82
N ILE A 13 -9.04 -5.90 9.72
CA ILE A 13 -10.44 -5.45 9.83
C ILE A 13 -10.80 -4.74 8.52
N ALA A 14 -12.02 -4.96 8.03
CA ALA A 14 -12.49 -4.28 6.84
C ALA A 14 -12.50 -2.74 7.03
N PRO A 15 -12.32 -1.98 5.94
CA PRO A 15 -12.35 -0.53 5.98
C PRO A 15 -13.67 -0.02 6.61
N PRO A 16 -13.60 0.97 7.52
CA PRO A 16 -14.77 1.43 8.28
C PRO A 16 -15.82 2.13 7.42
N GLU A 17 -15.48 2.51 6.18
CA GLU A 17 -16.39 3.16 5.23
C GLU A 17 -17.46 2.22 4.65
N LEU A 18 -17.29 0.92 4.85
CA LEU A 18 -18.25 -0.08 4.44
C LEU A 18 -19.36 -0.19 5.47
N ASP A 19 -20.60 0.09 5.06
CA ASP A 19 -21.79 -0.26 5.84
C ASP A 19 -22.04 -1.77 5.70
N PHE A 20 -21.76 -2.50 6.77
CA PHE A 20 -21.77 -3.95 6.75
C PHE A 20 -23.17 -4.56 6.86
N GLY A 21 -24.20 -3.75 7.15
CA GLY A 21 -25.50 -4.27 7.60
C GLY A 21 -25.37 -5.19 8.83
N GLU A 22 -26.48 -5.69 9.37
CA GLU A 22 -26.42 -6.59 10.53
C GLU A 22 -26.22 -8.07 10.15
N ASP A 23 -26.34 -8.41 8.86
CA ASP A 23 -26.42 -9.79 8.38
C ASP A 23 -25.11 -10.32 7.77
N ARG A 24 -24.10 -9.46 7.60
CA ARG A 24 -22.82 -9.81 6.96
C ARG A 24 -21.65 -9.29 7.78
N THR A 25 -20.53 -9.99 7.65
CA THR A 25 -19.23 -9.57 8.20
C THR A 25 -18.23 -9.51 7.08
N TYR A 26 -17.32 -8.54 7.16
CA TYR A 26 -16.29 -8.31 6.16
C TYR A 26 -14.92 -8.27 6.80
N ARG A 27 -13.89 -8.58 6.01
CA ARG A 27 -12.48 -8.40 6.36
C ARG A 27 -11.68 -8.08 5.10
N LEU A 28 -10.49 -7.51 5.28
CA LEU A 28 -9.57 -7.27 4.19
C LEU A 28 -8.40 -8.26 4.31
N ASP A 29 -8.20 -9.06 3.28
CA ASP A 29 -7.06 -9.96 3.13
C ASP A 29 -6.00 -9.22 2.28
N ILE A 30 -4.80 -9.06 2.85
CA ILE A 30 -3.66 -8.39 2.22
C ILE A 30 -2.60 -9.43 1.93
N GLU A 31 -2.54 -9.90 0.70
CA GLU A 31 -1.56 -10.90 0.27
C GLU A 31 -0.27 -10.20 -0.18
N ASN A 32 0.89 -10.72 0.22
CA ASN A 32 2.18 -10.26 -0.31
C ASN A 32 2.43 -10.87 -1.70
N GLY A 33 2.75 -10.04 -2.68
CA GLY A 33 2.78 -10.43 -4.09
C GLY A 33 1.38 -10.43 -4.71
N ILE A 34 1.30 -10.66 -6.02
CA ILE A 34 0.02 -10.69 -6.75
C ILE A 34 -0.29 -12.14 -7.14
N SER A 35 -1.45 -12.66 -6.72
CA SER A 35 -1.87 -14.03 -7.01
C SER A 35 -2.92 -14.09 -8.10
N ARG A 36 -3.70 -13.01 -8.27
CA ARG A 36 -4.80 -12.96 -9.22
C ARG A 36 -4.73 -11.76 -10.16
N VAL A 37 -5.26 -11.97 -11.36
CA VAL A 37 -5.56 -10.88 -12.30
C VAL A 37 -7.00 -10.41 -12.05
N PRO A 38 -7.22 -9.13 -11.68
CA PRO A 38 -8.55 -8.55 -11.59
C PRO A 38 -9.34 -8.76 -12.88
N ASP A 39 -10.65 -9.03 -12.78
CA ASP A 39 -11.44 -9.49 -13.93
C ASP A 39 -11.44 -8.47 -15.08
N GLY A 40 -11.44 -7.16 -14.80
CA GLY A 40 -11.36 -6.11 -15.81
C GLY A 40 -9.98 -5.97 -16.49
N LEU A 41 -8.95 -6.64 -15.97
CA LEU A 41 -7.60 -6.68 -16.56
C LEU A 41 -7.33 -7.94 -17.37
N LYS A 42 -8.18 -8.98 -17.28
CA LYS A 42 -7.98 -10.26 -17.99
C LYS A 42 -7.91 -10.14 -19.52
N SER A 43 -8.51 -9.10 -20.10
CA SER A 43 -8.45 -8.83 -21.54
C SER A 43 -7.31 -7.88 -21.94
N SER A 44 -6.54 -7.38 -20.98
CA SER A 44 -5.39 -6.50 -21.25
C SER A 44 -4.16 -7.31 -21.61
N GLN A 45 -3.63 -7.12 -22.82
CA GLN A 45 -2.35 -7.73 -23.24
C GLN A 45 -1.14 -7.36 -22.35
N LYS A 46 -1.29 -6.34 -21.49
CA LYS A 46 -0.23 -5.87 -20.60
C LYS A 46 -0.38 -6.38 -19.16
N PHE A 47 -1.58 -6.81 -18.77
CA PHE A 47 -1.92 -7.06 -17.37
C PHE A 47 -2.70 -8.37 -17.19
N ASP A 48 -2.64 -9.28 -18.16
CA ASP A 48 -3.30 -10.57 -18.16
C ASP A 48 -2.56 -11.66 -17.35
N PHE A 49 -1.43 -11.31 -16.72
CA PHE A 49 -0.69 -12.17 -15.80
C PHE A 49 -0.33 -11.44 -14.49
N PRO A 50 -0.38 -12.12 -13.32
CA PRO A 50 -0.05 -11.50 -12.03
C PRO A 50 1.35 -10.86 -12.00
N SER A 51 2.34 -11.54 -12.58
CA SER A 51 3.73 -11.04 -12.63
C SER A 51 3.89 -9.75 -13.44
N GLU A 52 3.06 -9.53 -14.47
CA GLU A 52 3.11 -8.31 -15.28
C GLU A 52 2.47 -7.12 -14.55
N ILE A 53 1.42 -7.38 -13.75
CA ILE A 53 0.83 -6.41 -12.84
C ILE A 53 1.86 -6.01 -11.78
N GLU A 54 2.43 -6.99 -11.07
CA GLU A 54 3.43 -6.80 -10.02
C GLU A 54 4.62 -5.98 -10.54
N LYS A 55 5.23 -6.42 -11.64
CA LYS A 55 6.35 -5.72 -12.28
C LYS A 55 5.98 -4.29 -12.67
N SER A 56 4.78 -4.05 -13.19
CA SER A 56 4.35 -2.72 -13.58
C SER A 56 4.18 -1.78 -12.39
N LEU A 57 3.61 -2.28 -11.30
CA LEU A 57 3.41 -1.53 -10.05
C LEU A 57 4.74 -1.23 -9.34
N ILE A 58 5.63 -2.22 -9.22
CA ILE A 58 6.99 -2.02 -8.66
C ILE A 58 7.76 -0.98 -9.48
N ASN A 59 7.73 -1.09 -10.81
CA ASN A 59 8.34 -0.08 -11.67
C ASN A 59 7.72 1.32 -11.49
N ALA A 60 6.41 1.40 -11.21
CA ALA A 60 5.71 2.67 -11.01
C ALA A 60 6.16 3.37 -9.72
N VAL A 61 6.39 2.65 -8.61
CA VAL A 61 6.95 3.24 -7.39
C VAL A 61 8.45 3.55 -7.53
N MET A 62 9.21 2.73 -8.26
CA MET A 62 10.64 3.00 -8.52
C MET A 62 10.83 4.31 -9.30
N LYS A 63 9.95 4.61 -10.27
CA LYS A 63 9.95 5.89 -10.99
C LYS A 63 9.74 7.12 -10.09
N LYS A 64 9.23 6.93 -8.86
CA LYS A 64 9.10 7.99 -7.85
C LYS A 64 10.32 8.10 -6.93
N GLY A 65 11.39 7.36 -7.22
CA GLY A 65 12.66 7.39 -6.50
C GLY A 65 12.75 6.39 -5.36
N VAL A 66 11.91 5.34 -5.36
CA VAL A 66 12.03 4.22 -4.42
C VAL A 66 13.07 3.22 -4.96
N GLY A 67 13.96 2.74 -4.09
CA GLY A 67 14.89 1.67 -4.45
C GLY A 67 14.19 0.32 -4.57
N GLN A 68 14.62 -0.54 -5.48
CA GLN A 68 13.95 -1.82 -5.76
C GLN A 68 13.74 -2.69 -4.52
N THR A 69 14.71 -2.73 -3.60
CA THR A 69 14.65 -3.53 -2.35
C THR A 69 13.78 -2.90 -1.26
N TYR A 70 13.15 -1.77 -1.54
CA TYR A 70 12.26 -1.03 -0.63
C TYR A 70 10.85 -0.92 -1.20
N ALA A 71 10.50 -1.79 -2.15
CA ALA A 71 9.19 -1.84 -2.77
C ALA A 71 8.65 -3.26 -2.75
N ASP A 72 7.41 -3.40 -2.32
CA ASP A 72 6.67 -4.66 -2.29
C ASP A 72 5.30 -4.45 -2.95
N ALA A 73 4.78 -5.50 -3.58
CA ALA A 73 3.43 -5.52 -4.11
C ALA A 73 2.50 -6.30 -3.18
N TYR A 74 1.23 -5.94 -3.19
CA TYR A 74 0.19 -6.59 -2.41
C TYR A 74 -1.07 -6.79 -3.24
N ASP A 75 -1.68 -7.97 -3.13
CA ASP A 75 -3.03 -8.23 -3.61
C ASP A 75 -4.02 -7.89 -2.50
N LEU A 76 -5.00 -7.04 -2.80
CA LEU A 76 -5.99 -6.56 -1.83
C LEU A 76 -7.33 -7.20 -2.15
N GLU A 77 -7.82 -8.03 -1.23
CA GLU A 77 -9.07 -8.75 -1.40
C GLU A 77 -10.04 -8.42 -0.25
N LEU A 78 -11.22 -7.91 -0.61
CA LEU A 78 -12.31 -7.77 0.36
C LEU A 78 -13.05 -9.10 0.44
N MET A 79 -13.10 -9.68 1.63
CA MET A 79 -13.78 -10.93 1.90
C MET A 79 -15.04 -10.66 2.72
N SER A 80 -16.08 -11.46 2.51
CA SER A 80 -17.27 -11.43 3.34
C SER A 80 -17.80 -12.81 3.67
N LYS A 81 -18.68 -12.86 4.65
CA LYS A 81 -19.51 -14.02 4.97
C LYS A 81 -20.81 -13.59 5.63
N GLY A 82 -21.86 -14.40 5.50
CA GLY A 82 -23.08 -14.24 6.28
C GLY A 82 -22.84 -14.48 7.77
N LYS A 83 -23.72 -13.94 8.62
CA LYS A 83 -23.66 -14.05 10.09
C LYS A 83 -23.50 -15.50 10.58
N ASP A 84 -24.23 -16.43 9.96
CA ASP A 84 -24.24 -17.85 10.33
C ASP A 84 -23.32 -18.71 9.44
N GLU A 85 -22.58 -18.08 8.52
CA GLU A 85 -21.65 -18.78 7.63
C GLU A 85 -20.25 -18.88 8.23
N THR A 86 -19.56 -19.97 7.93
CA THR A 86 -18.18 -20.22 8.33
C THR A 86 -17.17 -19.91 7.23
N GLU A 87 -17.60 -20.01 5.96
CA GLU A 87 -16.74 -19.81 4.80
C GLU A 87 -16.69 -18.34 4.37
N TRP A 88 -15.48 -17.83 4.18
CA TRP A 88 -15.26 -16.50 3.60
C TRP A 88 -15.28 -16.57 2.08
N ARG A 89 -15.92 -15.59 1.44
CA ARG A 89 -16.00 -15.47 -0.01
C ARG A 89 -15.46 -14.12 -0.44
N LEU A 90 -14.73 -14.13 -1.55
CA LEU A 90 -14.24 -12.91 -2.18
C LEU A 90 -15.43 -12.08 -2.67
N GLU A 91 -15.45 -10.82 -2.29
CA GLU A 91 -16.37 -9.84 -2.87
C GLU A 91 -15.91 -9.48 -4.28
N SER A 92 -16.84 -9.60 -5.22
CA SER A 92 -16.58 -9.35 -6.63
C SER A 92 -17.50 -8.25 -7.14
N GLY A 93 -16.94 -7.34 -7.93
CA GLY A 93 -17.67 -6.20 -8.48
C GLY A 93 -17.33 -4.88 -7.81
N LYS A 94 -18.07 -3.84 -8.17
CA LYS A 94 -17.91 -2.50 -7.61
C LYS A 94 -18.34 -2.52 -6.14
N ILE A 95 -17.47 -2.01 -5.27
CA ILE A 95 -17.80 -1.82 -3.86
C ILE A 95 -18.40 -0.42 -3.69
N ASP A 96 -19.60 -0.35 -3.09
CA ASP A 96 -20.26 0.93 -2.85
C ASP A 96 -19.68 1.59 -1.59
N SER A 97 -18.64 2.38 -1.79
CA SER A 97 -18.07 3.24 -0.76
C SER A 97 -18.11 4.68 -1.26
N ALA A 98 -18.93 5.52 -0.62
CA ALA A 98 -19.16 6.91 -1.06
C ALA A 98 -17.87 7.75 -1.13
N GLY A 99 -16.82 7.35 -0.39
CA GLY A 99 -15.52 8.01 -0.34
C GLY A 99 -14.32 7.13 -0.72
N GLY A 100 -14.53 5.89 -1.17
CA GLY A 100 -13.47 4.89 -1.31
C GLY A 100 -13.21 4.10 -0.02
N LEU A 101 -12.22 3.21 -0.08
CA LEU A 101 -11.83 2.30 0.97
C LEU A 101 -10.48 2.72 1.54
N THR A 102 -10.42 2.97 2.85
CA THR A 102 -9.15 3.26 3.53
C THR A 102 -8.37 1.97 3.75
N MET A 103 -7.18 1.90 3.15
CA MET A 103 -6.24 0.78 3.27
C MET A 103 -5.11 1.15 4.22
N THR A 104 -4.74 0.22 5.12
CA THR A 104 -3.58 0.39 6.01
C THR A 104 -2.51 -0.65 5.69
N ILE A 105 -1.30 -0.20 5.34
CA ILE A 105 -0.13 -1.08 5.15
C ILE A 105 0.89 -0.77 6.24
N ARG A 106 1.18 -1.79 7.06
CA ARG A 106 2.09 -1.65 8.20
C ARG A 106 3.52 -1.39 7.75
N TYR A 107 4.28 -0.71 8.60
CA TYR A 107 5.71 -0.53 8.36
C TYR A 107 6.45 -1.87 8.37
N PRO A 108 7.28 -2.17 7.35
CA PRO A 108 8.22 -3.28 7.42
C PRO A 108 9.24 -3.06 8.54
N ARG A 109 9.86 -4.15 8.97
CA ARG A 109 10.91 -4.10 9.99
C ARG A 109 12.03 -3.15 9.57
N GLY A 110 12.34 -2.17 10.43
CA GLY A 110 13.42 -1.20 10.19
C GLY A 110 13.02 0.02 9.36
N ILE A 111 11.77 0.07 8.88
CA ILE A 111 11.17 1.27 8.30
C ILE A 111 10.36 1.97 9.39
N THR A 112 10.46 3.30 9.47
CA THR A 112 9.68 4.11 10.41
C THR A 112 9.14 5.36 9.74
N LYS A 113 8.02 5.88 10.25
CA LYS A 113 7.37 7.11 9.78
C LYS A 113 8.30 8.33 9.68
N HIS A 114 9.37 8.37 10.47
CA HIS A 114 10.32 9.47 10.54
C HIS A 114 11.48 9.36 9.55
N SER A 115 11.81 8.15 9.11
CA SER A 115 12.98 7.89 8.27
C SER A 115 12.62 7.61 6.81
N TYR A 116 11.33 7.33 6.53
CA TYR A 116 10.84 7.04 5.19
C TYR A 116 9.51 7.74 4.91
N ASP A 117 9.34 8.13 3.64
CA ASP A 117 8.08 8.50 3.02
C ASP A 117 7.51 7.28 2.27
N GLY A 118 6.21 7.04 2.43
CA GLY A 118 5.50 6.01 1.67
C GLY A 118 5.13 6.52 0.28
N VAL A 119 5.29 5.67 -0.73
CA VAL A 119 4.81 5.89 -2.09
C VAL A 119 3.91 4.73 -2.46
N VAL A 120 2.69 5.01 -2.89
CA VAL A 120 1.73 3.98 -3.30
C VAL A 120 1.48 4.10 -4.80
N ALA A 121 1.53 2.98 -5.51
CA ALA A 121 1.04 2.85 -6.87
C ALA A 121 -0.14 1.87 -6.88
N TYR A 122 -1.29 2.31 -7.36
CA TYR A 122 -2.53 1.52 -7.40
C TYR A 122 -2.99 1.37 -8.84
N ILE A 123 -3.32 0.14 -9.26
CA ILE A 123 -3.85 -0.13 -10.60
C ILE A 123 -5.38 -0.16 -10.56
N TYR A 124 -6.01 0.47 -11.54
CA TYR A 124 -7.47 0.40 -11.69
C TYR A 124 -7.88 -1.01 -12.19
N PRO A 125 -8.60 -1.83 -11.38
CA PRO A 125 -9.02 -3.18 -11.78
C PRO A 125 -10.08 -3.21 -12.87
N ARG A 126 -10.75 -2.07 -13.12
CA ARG A 126 -11.80 -1.86 -14.12
C ARG A 126 -11.82 -0.38 -14.50
N ASP A 127 -12.61 -0.03 -15.52
CA ASP A 127 -12.85 1.36 -15.86
C ASP A 127 -13.50 2.09 -14.66
N MET A 128 -12.92 3.23 -14.27
CA MET A 128 -13.37 4.02 -13.13
C MET A 128 -12.89 5.47 -13.25
N GLY A 129 -13.69 6.41 -12.74
CA GLY A 129 -13.32 7.84 -12.75
C GLY A 129 -13.08 8.43 -14.15
N GLY A 130 -13.65 7.84 -15.21
CA GLY A 130 -13.38 8.22 -16.59
C GLY A 130 -12.08 7.66 -17.18
N GLU A 131 -11.30 6.93 -16.38
CA GLU A 131 -10.06 6.29 -16.79
C GLU A 131 -10.28 4.80 -17.09
N ARG A 132 -9.39 4.26 -17.92
CA ARG A 132 -9.43 2.86 -18.34
C ARG A 132 -8.86 1.93 -17.27
N ALA A 133 -9.38 0.70 -17.23
CA ALA A 133 -8.76 -0.41 -16.53
C ALA A 133 -7.27 -0.53 -16.89
N GLY A 134 -6.43 -0.75 -15.87
CA GLY A 134 -4.99 -0.85 -16.02
C GLY A 134 -4.25 0.48 -15.88
N THR A 135 -4.97 1.58 -15.72
CA THR A 135 -4.37 2.88 -15.36
C THR A 135 -3.76 2.78 -13.97
N ILE A 136 -2.51 3.23 -13.82
CA ILE A 136 -1.82 3.28 -12.53
C ILE A 136 -1.88 4.72 -12.02
N ILE A 137 -2.44 4.89 -10.83
CA ILE A 137 -2.48 6.16 -10.11
C ILE A 137 -1.61 6.11 -8.86
N TYR A 138 -1.41 7.27 -8.24
CA TYR A 138 -0.63 7.43 -7.02
C TYR A 138 -1.51 8.05 -5.94
N PRO A 139 -2.19 7.25 -5.10
CA PRO A 139 -2.96 7.76 -3.97
C PRO A 139 -2.09 8.61 -3.03
N GLU A 140 -2.71 9.60 -2.39
CA GLU A 140 -2.06 10.33 -1.30
C GLU A 140 -1.87 9.41 -0.10
N VAL A 141 -0.74 9.59 0.58
CA VAL A 141 -0.32 8.74 1.70
C VAL A 141 -0.31 9.55 2.98
N THR A 142 -1.04 9.06 3.98
CA THR A 142 -0.99 9.55 5.36
C THR A 142 -0.13 8.61 6.20
N LYS A 143 0.79 9.16 7.00
CA LYS A 143 1.59 8.36 7.94
C LYS A 143 0.88 8.26 9.28
N THR A 144 0.80 7.06 9.83
CA THR A 144 0.26 6.79 11.17
C THR A 144 1.34 6.16 12.05
N ASP A 145 0.99 5.78 13.28
CA ASP A 145 1.90 5.01 14.13
C ASP A 145 2.04 3.55 13.67
N ASP A 146 0.98 2.99 13.11
CA ASP A 146 0.90 1.57 12.74
C ASP A 146 1.36 1.30 11.30
N GLY A 147 1.42 2.33 10.44
CA GLY A 147 1.78 2.18 9.04
C GLY A 147 1.51 3.41 8.20
N ILE A 148 1.18 3.16 6.94
CA ILE A 148 0.64 4.17 6.05
C ILE A 148 -0.82 3.88 5.73
N GLU A 149 -1.57 4.95 5.52
CA GLU A 149 -2.97 4.92 5.07
C GLU A 149 -3.11 5.61 3.72
N PHE A 150 -3.97 5.04 2.88
CA PHE A 150 -4.34 5.61 1.58
C PHE A 150 -5.73 5.12 1.19
N VAL A 151 -6.38 5.84 0.28
CA VAL A 151 -7.74 5.54 -0.16
C VAL A 151 -7.72 4.99 -1.59
N VAL A 152 -8.44 3.89 -1.82
CA VAL A 152 -8.65 3.29 -3.14
C VAL A 152 -10.14 3.14 -3.44
N SER A 153 -10.52 3.15 -4.71
CA SER A 153 -11.93 3.05 -5.09
C SER A 153 -12.50 1.63 -4.99
N ASP A 154 -11.67 0.61 -5.22
CA ASP A 154 -12.00 -0.82 -5.07
C ASP A 154 -10.74 -1.58 -4.62
N PRO A 155 -10.87 -2.74 -3.95
CA PRO A 155 -9.74 -3.62 -3.66
C PRO A 155 -9.09 -4.09 -4.98
N ALA A 156 -7.79 -3.86 -5.11
CA ALA A 156 -7.01 -4.27 -6.27
C ALA A 156 -5.50 -4.29 -5.95
N PRO A 157 -4.68 -4.89 -6.82
CA PRO A 157 -3.24 -4.88 -6.71
C PRO A 157 -2.64 -3.47 -6.49
N VAL A 158 -1.71 -3.40 -5.54
CA VAL A 158 -0.99 -2.18 -5.17
C VAL A 158 0.49 -2.48 -5.03
N ALA A 159 1.36 -1.50 -5.29
CA ALA A 159 2.73 -1.52 -4.77
C ALA A 159 2.94 -0.40 -3.77
N VAL A 160 3.64 -0.72 -2.69
CA VAL A 160 4.08 0.23 -1.68
C VAL A 160 5.60 0.29 -1.71
N GLY A 161 6.11 1.51 -1.81
CA GLY A 161 7.52 1.82 -1.79
C GLY A 161 7.90 2.71 -0.61
N TRP A 162 9.06 2.46 -0.01
CA TRP A 162 9.58 3.21 1.13
C TRP A 162 10.77 4.07 0.68
N LYS A 163 10.51 5.36 0.45
CA LYS A 163 11.54 6.32 0.04
C LYS A 163 12.22 6.91 1.27
N LYS A 164 13.54 6.76 1.38
CA LYS A 164 14.28 7.31 2.53
C LYS A 164 14.19 8.83 2.53
N VAL A 165 13.88 9.40 3.69
CA VAL A 165 13.92 10.85 3.91
C VAL A 165 15.38 11.25 4.02
N GLU A 166 15.83 12.14 3.15
CA GLU A 166 17.15 12.75 3.29
C GLU A 166 17.14 13.63 4.54
N GLN A 167 18.00 13.33 5.52
CA GLN A 167 18.17 14.24 6.64
C GLN A 167 18.88 15.50 6.14
N PRO A 168 18.42 16.70 6.53
CA PRO A 168 19.14 17.91 6.19
C PRO A 168 20.56 17.81 6.76
N THR A 169 21.55 17.88 5.87
CA THR A 169 22.99 17.76 6.16
C THR A 169 23.55 18.88 7.07
N GLY A 170 22.68 19.78 7.58
CA GLY A 170 23.04 20.92 8.40
C GLY A 170 22.89 20.74 9.92
N ALA A 171 22.18 19.72 10.40
CA ALA A 171 21.94 19.56 11.85
C ALA A 171 23.25 19.36 12.63
N GLY A 172 24.20 18.58 12.08
CA GLY A 172 25.52 18.40 12.69
C GLY A 172 26.34 19.70 12.74
N LYS A 173 26.25 20.55 11.70
CA LYS A 173 26.99 21.82 11.66
C LYS A 173 26.40 22.87 12.61
N PHE A 174 25.08 22.87 12.79
CA PHE A 174 24.40 23.75 13.75
C PHE A 174 24.84 23.49 15.20
N TRP A 175 24.94 22.23 15.60
CA TRP A 175 25.39 21.87 16.95
C TRP A 175 26.88 22.15 17.18
N GLU A 176 27.73 21.99 16.17
CA GLU A 176 29.14 22.40 16.27
C GLU A 176 29.28 23.92 16.41
N SER A 177 28.54 24.71 15.63
CA SER A 177 28.53 26.18 15.79
C SER A 177 28.01 26.65 17.15
N LEU A 178 27.04 25.95 17.74
CA LEU A 178 26.56 26.27 19.10
C LEU A 178 27.59 25.94 20.19
N LYS A 179 28.32 24.84 20.07
CA LYS A 179 29.41 24.52 21.00
C LYS A 179 30.52 25.56 20.95
N GLU A 180 30.84 26.09 19.77
CA GLU A 180 31.82 27.17 19.61
C GLU A 180 31.33 28.50 20.22
N LEU A 181 30.04 28.81 20.12
CA LEU A 181 29.44 30.03 20.67
C LEU A 181 29.29 30.02 22.20
N PHE A 182 29.09 28.85 22.82
CA PHE A 182 28.78 28.74 24.26
C PHE A 182 29.85 27.98 25.08
N GLY A 183 30.83 27.34 24.43
CA GLY A 183 31.87 26.54 25.10
C GLY A 183 33.12 27.32 25.55
N GLY A 184 33.17 28.63 25.35
CA GLY A 184 34.33 29.48 25.62
C GLY A 184 34.46 30.03 27.06
N GLY A 185 33.77 29.46 28.04
CA GLY A 185 33.87 29.89 29.44
C GLY A 185 34.87 29.05 30.23
N LYS A 186 36.17 29.35 30.14
CA LYS A 186 37.12 28.88 31.16
C LYS A 186 36.91 29.69 32.43
N SER A 187 36.49 29.03 33.50
CA SER A 187 36.65 29.52 34.87
C SER A 187 38.14 29.47 35.22
N GLU A 188 38.77 30.63 35.37
CA GLU A 188 40.00 30.78 36.16
C GLU A 188 39.70 30.65 37.66
#